data_AF-A0A318T2H6-F1
#
_entry.id   AF-A0A318T2H6-F1
#
_cell.length_a   1.000
_cell.length_b   1.000
_cell.length_c   1.000
_cell.angle_alpha   90.00
_cell.angle_beta   90.00
_cell.angle_gamma   90.00
#
_symmetry.space_group_name_H-M   'P 1'
#
loop_
_entity.id
_entity.type
_entity.pdbx_description
1 polymer ?
#
loop_
_entity_poly.entity_id
_entity_poly.type
_entity_poly.pdbx_seq_one_letter_code
_entity_poly.pdbx_strand_id
1 'polypeptide(L)' 'MSAPTIVIHGPQGSGKTRYTEEFRRHYGCARVFESDVGMQRARCGDLILTNETPQQSFGVQGFRVVHIDDALRAIGRRRP' A
#
# COMPACT_ATOMS: atom_id res chain seq x y z
N MET A 1 15.17 9.53 10.40
CA MET A 1 14.71 9.31 9.01
C MET A 1 13.22 9.01 9.07
N SER A 2 12.39 9.69 8.28
CA SER A 2 10.95 9.43 8.22
C SER A 2 10.68 8.12 7.47
N ALA A 3 9.79 7.27 7.99
CA ALA A 3 9.41 6.01 7.33
C ALA A 3 8.71 6.28 5.99
N PRO A 4 8.96 5.49 4.93
CA PRO A 4 8.30 5.70 3.65
C PRO A 4 6.79 5.43 3.77
N THR A 5 5.99 6.16 3.00
CA THR A 5 4.60 5.81 2.75
C THR A 5 4.56 4.60 1.83
N ILE A 6 3.81 3.57 2.20
CA ILE A 6 3.68 2.35 1.40
C ILE A 6 2.42 2.44 0.55
N VAL A 7 2.54 2.17 -0.75
CA VAL A 7 1.40 2.14 -1.67
C VAL A 7 1.27 0.72 -2.20
N ILE A 8 0.22 0.01 -1.81
CA ILE A 8 -0.12 -1.29 -2.37
C ILE A 8 -1.15 -1.11 -3.47
N HIS A 9 -0.78 -1.48 -4.69
CA HIS A 9 -1.65 -1.38 -5.86
C HIS A 9 -1.97 -2.74 -6.47
N GLY A 10 -3.11 -2.84 -7.15
CA GLY A 10 -3.51 -4.02 -7.91
C GLY A 10 -4.99 -3.99 -8.29
N PRO A 11 -5.50 -4.91 -9.10
CA PRO A 11 -6.88 -4.88 -9.58
C PRO A 11 -7.93 -4.85 -8.45
N GLN A 12 -9.11 -4.31 -8.73
CA GLN A 12 -10.25 -4.44 -7.82
C GLN A 12 -10.55 -5.92 -7.54
N GLY A 13 -10.91 -6.26 -6.29
CA GLY A 13 -11.16 -7.65 -5.89
C GLY A 13 -9.89 -8.48 -5.62
N SER A 14 -8.68 -7.92 -5.74
CA SER A 14 -7.42 -8.63 -5.49
C SER A 14 -7.13 -8.98 -4.02
N GLY A 15 -8.08 -8.72 -3.12
CA GLY A 15 -7.93 -9.00 -1.68
C GLY A 15 -7.15 -7.95 -0.88
N LYS A 16 -6.83 -6.77 -1.44
CA LYS A 16 -6.13 -5.68 -0.72
C LYS A 16 -6.78 -5.36 0.64
N THR A 17 -8.08 -5.04 0.64
CA THR A 17 -8.86 -4.71 1.85
C THR A 17 -8.94 -5.87 2.84
N ARG A 18 -8.92 -7.11 2.37
CA ARG A 18 -9.00 -8.31 3.24
C ARG A 18 -7.77 -8.44 4.14
N TYR A 19 -6.60 -8.06 3.64
CA TYR A 19 -5.31 -8.22 4.33
C TYR A 19 -4.76 -6.90 4.87
N THR A 20 -5.60 -5.86 4.96
CA THR A 20 -5.21 -4.51 5.40
C THR A 20 -4.39 -4.49 6.68
N GLU A 21 -4.87 -5.15 7.75
CA GLU A 21 -4.15 -5.14 9.03
C GLU A 21 -2.84 -5.93 8.99
N GLU A 22 -2.78 -7.01 8.21
CA GLU A 22 -1.55 -7.78 8.02
C GLU A 22 -0.50 -6.94 7.26
N PHE A 23 -0.91 -6.21 6.21
CA PHE A 23 -0.05 -5.27 5.51
C PHE A 23 0.42 -4.14 6.43
N ARG A 24 -0.49 -3.50 7.15
CA ARG A 24 -0.16 -2.40 8.07
C ARG A 24 0.90 -2.81 9.08
N ARG A 25 0.76 -4.00 9.68
CA ARG A 25 1.73 -4.54 10.65
C ARG A 25 3.06 -4.89 9.99
N HIS A 26 3.04 -5.60 8.86
CA HIS A 26 4.25 -6.02 8.16
C HIS A 26 5.10 -4.83 7.71
N TYR A 27 4.46 -3.79 7.17
CA TYR A 27 5.13 -2.60 6.69
C TYR A 27 5.37 -1.53 7.78
N GLY A 28 4.97 -1.78 9.03
CA GLY A 28 5.16 -0.84 10.13
C GLY A 28 4.39 0.48 9.96
N CYS A 29 3.25 0.45 9.27
CA CYS A 29 2.48 1.65 8.97
C CYS A 29 1.55 2.06 10.12
N ALA A 30 1.40 3.36 10.35
CA ALA A 30 0.57 3.89 11.43
C ALA A 30 -0.92 3.89 11.07
N ARG A 31 -1.26 4.28 9.83
CA ARG A 31 -2.63 4.41 9.34
C ARG A 31 -2.78 3.76 7.97
N VAL A 32 -4.02 3.44 7.62
CA VAL A 32 -4.37 2.91 6.31
C VAL A 32 -5.38 3.83 5.65
N PHE A 33 -5.18 4.10 4.37
CA PHE A 33 -6.14 4.76 3.50
C PHE A 33 -6.51 3.84 2.36
N GLU A 34 -7.81 3.63 2.17
CA GLU A 34 -8.37 2.96 1.01
C GLU A 34 -8.92 4.07 0.11
N SER A 35 -8.51 4.09 -1.17
CA SER A 35 -8.80 5.10 -2.21
C SER A 35 -7.67 6.07 -2.53
N ASP A 36 -7.75 6.61 -3.74
CA ASP A 36 -6.82 7.60 -4.30
C ASP A 36 -6.90 8.95 -3.58
N VAL A 37 -8.02 9.25 -2.92
CA VAL A 37 -8.18 10.43 -2.04
C VAL A 37 -7.27 10.33 -0.81
N GLY A 38 -7.00 9.11 -0.35
CA GLY A 38 -6.04 8.83 0.71
C GLY A 38 -4.65 9.35 0.41
N MET A 39 -4.28 9.39 -0.87
CA MET A 39 -2.95 9.78 -1.32
C MET A 39 -2.64 11.25 -1.06
N GLN A 40 -3.61 12.15 -1.26
CA GLN A 40 -3.41 13.59 -0.99
C GLN A 40 -3.25 13.91 0.51
N ARG A 41 -3.67 12.99 1.39
CA ARG A 41 -3.64 13.15 2.84
C ARG A 41 -2.59 12.27 3.53
N ALA A 42 -1.90 11.45 2.76
CA ALA A 42 -0.93 10.52 3.27
C ALA A 42 0.30 11.24 3.79
N ARG A 43 0.82 10.71 4.90
CA ARG A 43 2.05 11.14 5.54
C ARG A 43 3.02 9.98 5.54
N CYS A 44 4.29 10.29 5.74
CA CYS A 44 5.34 9.30 5.93
C CYS A 44 4.91 8.24 6.96
N GLY A 45 5.05 6.96 6.60
CA GLY A 45 4.65 5.82 7.42
C GLY A 45 3.16 5.45 7.35
N ASP A 46 2.39 6.01 6.41
CA ASP A 46 1.04 5.53 6.12
C ASP A 46 1.06 4.42 5.06
N LEU A 47 -0.01 3.61 5.05
CA LEU A 47 -0.30 2.61 4.04
C LEU A 47 -1.46 3.10 3.16
N ILE A 48 -1.31 3.02 1.84
CA ILE A 48 -2.36 3.34 0.87
C ILE A 48 -2.69 2.07 0.08
N LEU A 49 -3.97 1.77 -0.08
CA LEU A 49 -4.48 0.72 -0.95
C LEU A 49 -5.20 1.36 -2.14
N THR A 50 -4.74 1.07 -3.35
CA THR A 50 -5.31 1.63 -4.59
C THR A 50 -5.52 0.57 -5.67
N ASN A 51 -6.50 0.80 -6.54
CA ASN A 51 -6.71 0.01 -7.75
C ASN A 51 -5.95 0.58 -8.96
N GLU A 52 -5.56 1.84 -8.89
CA GLU A 52 -4.84 2.50 -9.97
C GLU A 52 -3.40 1.99 -9.97
N THR A 53 -2.85 1.78 -11.17
CA THR A 53 -1.40 1.60 -11.26
C THR A 53 -0.79 2.93 -10.90
N PRO A 54 0.13 2.99 -9.93
CA PRO A 54 0.79 4.22 -9.54
C PRO A 54 1.60 4.77 -10.72
N GLN A 55 0.96 5.51 -11.63
CA GLN A 55 1.62 6.18 -12.75
C GLN A 55 2.63 7.14 -12.15
N GLN A 56 3.91 7.02 -12.54
CA GLN A 56 5.11 7.88 -12.41
C GLN A 56 5.18 9.03 -11.37
N SER A 57 4.08 9.63 -10.96
CA SER A 57 3.85 10.57 -9.84
C SER A 57 4.29 10.06 -8.45
N PHE A 58 4.72 8.80 -8.32
CA PHE A 58 5.20 8.19 -7.08
C PHE A 58 6.74 8.22 -6.96
N GLY A 59 7.42 8.79 -7.96
CA GLY A 59 8.86 9.06 -7.93
C GLY A 59 9.28 10.16 -6.95
N VAL A 60 8.34 10.72 -6.17
CA VAL A 60 8.64 11.67 -5.09
C VAL A 60 9.32 10.91 -3.96
N GLN A 61 10.51 11.37 -3.55
CA GLN A 61 11.25 10.80 -2.41
C GLN A 61 10.29 10.61 -1.21
N GLY A 62 10.12 9.36 -0.76
CA GLY A 62 9.29 9.03 0.41
C GLY A 62 8.13 8.06 0.17
N PHE A 63 7.86 7.64 -1.07
CA PHE A 63 6.88 6.58 -1.36
C PHE A 63 7.58 5.27 -1.77
N ARG A 64 7.04 4.14 -1.30
CA ARG A 64 7.42 2.80 -1.76
C ARG A 64 6.19 2.13 -2.35
N VAL A 65 6.24 1.90 -3.65
CA VAL A 65 5.16 1.26 -4.41
C VAL A 65 5.37 -0.26 -4.42
N VAL A 66 4.33 -1.02 -4.12
CA VAL A 66 4.34 -2.48 -4.04
C VAL A 66 3.11 -3.04 -4.75
N HIS A 67 3.30 -4.00 -5.64
CA HIS A 67 2.17 -4.71 -6.23
C HIS A 67 1.54 -5.67 -5.20
N ILE A 68 0.22 -5.85 -5.26
CA ILE A 68 -0.52 -6.71 -4.31
C ILE A 68 0.05 -8.13 -4.22
N ASP A 69 0.57 -8.69 -5.31
CA ASP A 69 1.13 -10.05 -5.29
C ASP A 69 2.38 -10.15 -4.44
N ASP A 70 3.23 -9.14 -4.49
CA ASP A 70 4.44 -9.09 -3.67
C ASP A 70 4.09 -8.75 -2.22
N ALA A 71 3.09 -7.90 -2.00
CA ALA A 71 2.59 -7.64 -0.66
C ALA A 71 2.02 -8.90 0.00
N LEU A 72 1.24 -9.70 -0.73
CA LEU A 72 0.71 -10.98 -0.25
C LEU A 72 1.84 -11.96 0.08
N ARG A 73 2.83 -12.10 -0.81
CA ARG A 73 4.01 -12.93 -0.55
C ARG A 73 4.76 -12.49 0.71
N ALA A 74 4.92 -11.19 0.92
CA ALA A 74 5.62 -10.63 2.07
C ALA A 74 4.94 -10.97 3.41
N ILE A 75 3.60 -11.10 3.42
CA ILE A 75 2.84 -11.54 4.60
C ILE A 75 2.57 -13.06 4.62
N GLY A 76 3.20 -13.84 3.74
CA GLY A 76 3.03 -15.30 3.68
C GLY A 76 1.66 -15.76 3.14
N ARG A 77 0.94 -14.89 2.43
CA ARG A 77 -0.34 -15.21 1.78
C ARG A 77 -0.15 -15.48 0.30
N ARG A 78 -1.09 -16.21 -0.29
CA ARG A 78 -1.24 -16.38 -1.75
C ARG A 78 -2.57 -15.77 -2.16
N ARG A 79 -2.68 -15.36 -3.43
CA ARG A 79 -3.99 -14.96 -3.97
C ARG A 79 -4.97 -16.13 -3.81
N PRO A 80 -6.23 -15.84 -3.46
CA PRO A 80 -7.29 -16.83 -3.57
C PRO A 80 -7.44 -17.32 -5.01
#